data_AF-A0A935HER2-F1
#
_entry.id   AF-A0A935HER2-F1
#
_cell.length_a   1.000
_cell.length_b   1.000
_cell.length_c   1.000
_cell.angle_alpha   90.00
_cell.angle_beta   90.00
_cell.angle_gamma   90.00
#
_symmetry.space_group_name_H-M   'P 1'
#
loop_
_entity.id
_entity.type
_entity.pdbx_description
1 polymer ?
#
loop_
_entity_poly.entity_id
_entity_poly.type
_entity_poly.pdbx_seq_one_letter_code
_entity_poly.pdbx_strand_id
1 'polypeptide(L)'
;MTKQEYLEAAEKRYDELKRLNLITDFYDYETEFVKIWNSLGREVLKRILETSAKISEKKNLTTLGLVTINNNHPFSKGKNGFQISPRLQELMVYSAQLDSYENCNEVLEKYIDIKVSASQVWRVANVYGEEVGKTISEEIVLTPCKKEEVIYGMADGSMIFTREEDGRK
;
A
#
# COMPACT_ATOMS: atom_id res chain seq x y z
N MET A 1 7.72 20.46 -11.52
CA MET A 1 6.74 21.42 -10.97
C MET A 1 7.42 22.69 -10.46
N THR A 2 6.97 23.87 -10.91
CA THR A 2 7.36 25.18 -10.39
C THR A 2 6.37 25.68 -9.33
N LYS A 3 6.73 26.73 -8.59
CA LYS A 3 5.82 27.39 -7.63
C LYS A 3 4.53 27.88 -8.31
N GLN A 4 4.64 28.43 -9.52
CA GLN A 4 3.50 28.95 -10.26
C GLN A 4 2.53 27.82 -10.66
N GLU A 5 3.06 26.70 -11.15
CA GLU A 5 2.25 25.52 -11.50
C GLU A 5 1.53 24.92 -10.28
N TYR A 6 2.16 24.97 -9.10
CA TYR A 6 1.53 24.56 -7.85
C TYR A 6 0.37 25.51 -7.48
N LEU A 7 0.59 26.83 -7.55
CA LEU A 7 -0.44 27.82 -7.25
C LEU A 7 -1.64 27.68 -8.19
N GLU A 8 -1.41 27.46 -9.48
CA GLU A 8 -2.48 27.19 -10.45
C GLU A 8 -3.25 25.91 -10.12
N ALA A 9 -2.57 24.84 -9.69
CA ALA A 9 -3.23 23.60 -9.28
C ALA A 9 -4.09 23.83 -8.01
N ALA A 10 -3.56 24.56 -7.02
CA ALA A 10 -4.28 24.87 -5.79
C ALA A 10 -5.48 25.81 -6.04
N GLU A 11 -5.30 26.83 -6.88
CA GLU A 11 -6.34 27.80 -7.25
C GLU A 11 -7.54 27.11 -7.90
N LYS A 12 -7.31 26.12 -8.78
CA LYS A 12 -8.39 25.32 -9.38
C LYS A 12 -9.27 24.59 -8.35
N ARG A 13 -8.74 24.23 -7.18
CA ARG A 13 -9.49 23.57 -6.09
C ARG A 13 -10.03 24.55 -5.06
N TYR A 14 -9.61 25.81 -5.11
CA TYR A 14 -9.99 26.80 -4.11
C TYR A 14 -11.50 27.03 -4.07
N ASP A 15 -12.16 27.09 -5.23
CA ASP A 15 -13.61 27.24 -5.31
C ASP A 15 -14.36 25.99 -4.81
N GLU A 16 -13.77 24.81 -4.90
CA GLU A 16 -14.33 23.57 -4.33
C GLU A 16 -14.22 23.62 -2.80
N LEU A 17 -13.05 24.00 -2.26
CA LEU A 17 -12.84 24.18 -0.83
C LEU A 17 -13.76 25.25 -0.24
N LYS A 18 -13.97 26.37 -0.95
CA LYS A 18 -14.87 27.43 -0.49
C LYS A 18 -16.32 26.97 -0.43
N ARG A 19 -16.74 26.09 -1.34
CA ARG A 19 -18.08 25.50 -1.36
C ARG A 19 -18.34 24.55 -0.19
N LEU A 20 -17.31 24.02 0.46
CA LEU A 20 -17.47 23.20 1.67
C LEU A 20 -18.17 23.95 2.81
N ASN A 21 -18.10 25.28 2.85
CA ASN A 21 -18.84 26.10 3.84
C ASN A 21 -20.36 25.95 3.76
N LEU A 22 -20.89 25.35 2.68
CA LEU A 22 -22.31 25.05 2.53
C LEU A 22 -22.71 23.74 3.24
N ILE A 23 -21.73 22.91 3.61
CA ILE A 23 -21.95 21.65 4.31
C ILE A 23 -22.10 21.96 5.81
N THR A 24 -23.18 21.48 6.41
CA THR A 24 -23.53 21.75 7.81
C THR A 24 -23.15 20.61 8.76
N ASP A 25 -22.97 19.40 8.23
CA ASP A 25 -22.49 18.25 8.96
C ASP A 25 -20.96 18.12 8.86
N PHE A 26 -20.30 17.91 10.01
CA PHE A 26 -18.85 17.87 10.04
C PHE A 26 -18.27 16.61 9.37
N TYR A 27 -18.95 15.48 9.44
CA TYR A 27 -18.49 14.24 8.83
C TYR A 27 -18.49 14.37 7.30
N ASP A 28 -19.56 14.90 6.73
CA ASP A 28 -19.63 15.17 5.29
C ASP A 28 -18.60 16.24 4.87
N TYR A 29 -18.40 17.28 5.70
CA TYR A 29 -17.39 18.32 5.45
C TYR A 29 -15.98 17.72 5.38
N GLU A 30 -15.60 16.93 6.38
CA GLU A 30 -14.28 16.28 6.44
C GLU A 30 -14.09 15.32 5.26
N THR A 31 -15.11 14.52 4.95
CA THR A 31 -15.09 13.57 3.84
C THR A 31 -14.81 14.27 2.51
N GLU A 32 -15.53 15.34 2.20
CA GLU A 32 -15.33 16.09 0.95
C GLU A 32 -14.01 16.88 0.95
N PHE A 33 -13.60 17.43 2.10
CA PHE A 33 -12.29 18.07 2.24
C PHE A 33 -11.14 17.12 1.91
N VAL A 34 -11.14 15.91 2.48
CA VAL A 34 -10.11 14.90 2.25
C VAL A 34 -10.07 14.48 0.78
N LYS A 35 -11.23 14.32 0.12
CA LYS A 35 -11.29 14.01 -1.32
C LYS A 35 -10.64 15.10 -2.18
N ILE A 36 -10.95 16.37 -1.92
CA ILE A 36 -10.37 17.50 -2.65
C ILE A 36 -8.86 17.55 -2.42
N TRP A 37 -8.43 17.38 -1.17
CA TRP A 37 -7.01 17.42 -0.80
C TRP A 37 -6.21 16.27 -1.41
N ASN A 38 -6.75 15.05 -1.39
CA ASN A 38 -6.14 13.88 -2.04
C ASN A 38 -6.04 14.07 -3.56
N SER A 39 -7.06 14.66 -4.19
CA SER A 39 -7.06 14.98 -5.62
C SER A 39 -5.97 16.00 -5.98
N LEU A 40 -5.81 17.07 -5.18
CA LEU A 40 -4.73 18.04 -5.33
C LEU A 40 -3.36 17.37 -5.11
N GLY A 41 -3.19 16.62 -4.03
CA GLY A 41 -1.95 15.91 -3.72
C GLY A 41 -1.53 14.97 -4.85
N ARG A 42 -2.49 14.25 -5.45
CA ARG A 42 -2.26 13.38 -6.61
C ARG A 42 -1.78 14.17 -7.83
N GLU A 43 -2.40 15.30 -8.14
CA GLU A 43 -1.95 16.16 -9.26
C GLU A 43 -0.55 16.73 -9.02
N VAL A 44 -0.29 17.21 -7.81
CA VAL A 44 1.02 17.73 -7.41
C VAL A 44 2.09 16.65 -7.54
N LEU A 45 1.83 15.45 -7.01
CA LEU A 45 2.74 14.32 -7.14
C LEU A 45 3.01 13.98 -8.60
N LYS A 46 1.97 13.94 -9.44
CA LYS A 46 2.11 13.69 -10.88
C LYS A 46 3.03 14.73 -11.53
N ARG A 47 2.78 16.02 -11.33
CA ARG A 47 3.58 17.13 -11.91
C ARG A 47 5.02 17.20 -11.39
N ILE A 48 5.29 16.67 -10.19
CA ILE A 48 6.64 16.53 -9.66
C ILE A 48 7.39 15.41 -10.41
N LEU A 49 6.69 14.33 -10.75
CA LEU A 49 7.25 13.15 -11.42
C LEU A 49 7.26 13.25 -12.95
N GLU A 50 6.52 14.20 -13.51
CA GLU A 50 6.55 14.52 -14.94
C GLU A 50 7.95 14.99 -15.35
N THR A 51 8.44 14.46 -16.46
CA THR A 51 9.70 14.88 -17.08
C THR A 51 9.41 15.60 -18.39
N SER A 52 10.33 16.47 -18.82
CA SER A 52 10.17 17.35 -19.98
C SER A 52 10.12 16.65 -21.35
N ALA A 53 10.29 15.33 -21.41
CA ALA A 53 10.36 14.58 -22.66
C ALA A 53 9.06 13.80 -22.93
N LYS A 54 8.56 13.88 -24.18
CA LYS A 54 7.46 13.03 -24.70
C LYS A 54 7.91 11.56 -24.73
N ILE A 55 7.67 10.86 -23.64
CA ILE A 55 8.00 9.44 -23.46
C ILE A 55 6.73 8.74 -22.97
N SER A 56 6.64 7.43 -23.21
CA SER A 56 5.56 6.59 -22.70
C SER A 56 5.46 6.62 -21.17
N GLU A 57 4.23 6.66 -20.67
CA GLU A 57 3.91 6.65 -19.24
C GLU A 57 3.36 5.29 -18.78
N LYS A 58 3.52 4.97 -17.50
CA LYS A 58 2.91 3.82 -16.83
C LYS A 58 2.06 4.24 -15.66
N LYS A 59 0.91 3.57 -15.49
CA LYS A 59 0.03 3.75 -14.33
C LYS A 59 0.64 3.05 -13.11
N ASN A 60 0.79 3.80 -12.03
CA ASN A 60 1.28 3.33 -10.75
C ASN A 60 0.23 3.64 -9.67
N LEU A 61 -0.12 2.64 -8.87
CA LEU A 61 -1.06 2.81 -7.77
C LEU A 61 -0.34 3.30 -6.51
N THR A 62 -0.84 4.37 -5.90
CA THR A 62 -0.27 4.99 -4.70
C THR A 62 -1.35 5.16 -3.62
N THR A 63 -0.95 5.63 -2.44
CA THR A 63 -1.90 6.01 -1.38
C THR A 63 -2.73 7.26 -1.70
N LEU A 64 -2.44 7.96 -2.80
CA LEU A 64 -3.25 9.07 -3.33
C LEU A 64 -4.09 8.64 -4.54
N GLY A 65 -4.08 7.35 -4.88
CA GLY A 65 -4.72 6.78 -6.06
C GLY A 65 -3.75 6.55 -7.22
N LEU A 66 -4.31 6.34 -8.41
CA LEU A 66 -3.55 6.09 -9.63
C LEU A 66 -2.86 7.36 -10.13
N VAL A 67 -1.54 7.30 -10.30
CA VAL A 67 -0.73 8.32 -10.97
C VAL A 67 -0.09 7.74 -12.22
N THR A 68 0.17 8.57 -13.22
CA THR A 68 1.01 8.17 -14.35
C THR A 68 2.43 8.68 -14.13
N ILE A 69 3.41 7.81 -14.34
CA ILE A 69 4.83 8.11 -14.19
C ILE A 69 5.52 7.79 -15.51
N ASN A 70 6.45 8.65 -15.93
CA ASN A 70 7.27 8.43 -17.11
C ASN A 70 8.09 7.13 -16.98
N ASN A 71 8.11 6.30 -18.02
CA ASN A 71 8.83 5.02 -18.02
C ASN A 71 10.34 5.12 -17.71
N ASN A 72 10.96 6.26 -18.02
CA ASN A 72 12.38 6.49 -17.75
C ASN A 72 12.63 7.01 -16.34
N HIS A 73 11.59 7.41 -15.61
CA HIS A 73 11.74 7.84 -14.22
C HIS A 73 12.11 6.65 -13.33
N PRO A 74 13.08 6.77 -12.40
CA PRO A 74 13.47 5.67 -11.51
C PRO A 74 12.29 5.06 -10.75
N PHE A 75 11.33 5.88 -10.32
CA PHE A 75 10.12 5.44 -9.62
C PHE A 75 9.08 4.75 -10.51
N SER A 76 9.25 4.74 -11.84
CA SER A 76 8.40 3.91 -12.72
C SER A 76 8.85 2.45 -12.74
N LYS A 77 10.06 2.14 -12.25
CA LYS A 77 10.51 0.75 -12.07
C LYS A 77 9.78 0.18 -10.85
N GLY A 78 8.85 -0.73 -11.12
CA GLY A 78 8.05 -1.37 -10.07
C GLY A 78 8.93 -2.13 -9.10
N LYS A 79 8.80 -1.85 -7.80
CA LYS A 79 9.46 -2.63 -6.76
C LYS A 79 8.74 -3.98 -6.65
N ASN A 80 9.50 -5.07 -6.56
CA ASN A 80 9.00 -6.44 -6.45
C ASN A 80 8.07 -6.85 -7.60
N GLY A 81 8.26 -6.25 -8.79
CA GLY A 81 7.43 -6.53 -9.97
C GLY A 81 6.08 -5.81 -10.01
N PHE A 82 5.74 -5.01 -9.00
CA PHE A 82 4.44 -4.32 -8.93
C PHE A 82 4.52 -2.87 -9.40
N GLN A 83 3.54 -2.44 -10.19
CA GLN A 83 3.26 -1.01 -10.44
C GLN A 83 2.42 -0.42 -9.30
N ILE A 84 2.88 -0.65 -8.07
CA ILE A 84 2.28 -0.22 -6.81
C ILE A 84 3.40 0.44 -6.01
N SER A 85 3.17 1.62 -5.45
CA SER A 85 4.18 2.31 -4.64
C SER A 85 4.61 1.45 -3.45
N PRO A 86 5.89 1.44 -3.04
CA PRO A 86 6.36 0.67 -1.89
C PRO A 86 5.56 0.94 -0.60
N ARG A 87 5.16 2.20 -0.37
CA ARG A 87 4.31 2.58 0.77
C ARG A 87 2.95 1.88 0.74
N LEU A 88 2.31 1.79 -0.42
CA LEU A 88 1.03 1.07 -0.52
C LEU A 88 1.24 -0.46 -0.43
N GLN A 89 2.35 -0.99 -0.96
CA GLN A 89 2.69 -2.41 -0.77
C GLN A 89 2.81 -2.75 0.71
N GLU A 90 3.49 -1.92 1.50
CA GLU A 90 3.60 -2.08 2.96
C GLU A 90 2.24 -2.13 3.64
N LEU A 91 1.32 -1.19 3.34
CA LEU A 91 -0.03 -1.18 3.90
C LEU A 91 -0.85 -2.42 3.48
N MET A 92 -0.66 -2.91 2.26
CA MET A 92 -1.28 -4.15 1.79
C MET A 92 -0.75 -5.38 2.53
N VAL A 93 0.56 -5.46 2.77
CA VAL A 93 1.16 -6.56 3.57
C VAL A 93 0.70 -6.48 5.01
N TYR A 94 0.70 -5.28 5.60
CA TYR A 94 0.28 -5.09 6.99
C TYR A 94 -1.18 -5.47 7.20
N SER A 95 -2.09 -5.03 6.32
CA SER A 95 -3.50 -5.45 6.39
C SER A 95 -3.66 -6.97 6.24
N ALA A 96 -2.92 -7.59 5.31
CA ALA A 96 -2.93 -9.04 5.10
C ALA A 96 -2.45 -9.86 6.29
N GLN A 97 -1.67 -9.28 7.21
CA GLN A 97 -1.24 -9.95 8.43
C GLN A 97 -2.33 -9.97 9.51
N LEU A 98 -3.30 -9.06 9.42
CA LEU A 98 -4.31 -8.87 10.47
C LEU A 98 -5.60 -9.61 10.17
N ASP A 99 -5.93 -9.85 8.90
CA ASP A 99 -7.23 -10.37 8.49
C ASP A 99 -7.16 -11.08 7.11
N SER A 100 -8.30 -11.60 6.64
CA SER A 100 -8.47 -12.14 5.29
C SER A 100 -8.26 -11.08 4.21
N TYR A 101 -7.86 -11.51 3.01
CA TYR A 101 -7.62 -10.61 1.89
C TYR A 101 -8.88 -9.88 1.40
N GLU A 102 -10.06 -10.45 1.61
CA GLU A 102 -11.34 -9.80 1.34
C GLU A 102 -11.55 -8.61 2.26
N ASN A 103 -11.37 -8.81 3.57
CA ASN A 103 -11.50 -7.77 4.59
C ASN A 103 -10.43 -6.67 4.42
N CYS A 104 -9.22 -7.04 3.97
CA CYS A 104 -8.16 -6.06 3.68
C CYS A 104 -8.60 -4.97 2.68
N ASN A 105 -9.40 -5.33 1.67
CA ASN A 105 -9.85 -4.35 0.67
C ASN A 105 -10.78 -3.31 1.28
N GLU A 106 -11.67 -3.74 2.17
CA GLU A 106 -12.56 -2.83 2.90
C GLU A 106 -11.77 -1.92 3.82
N VAL A 107 -10.80 -2.46 4.56
CA VAL A 107 -9.94 -1.68 5.45
C VAL A 107 -9.15 -0.61 4.68
N LEU A 108 -8.54 -0.97 3.55
CA LEU A 108 -7.78 -0.02 2.72
C LEU A 108 -8.68 1.04 2.07
N GLU A 109 -9.90 0.68 1.67
CA GLU A 109 -10.88 1.66 1.19
C GLU A 109 -11.30 2.61 2.32
N LYS A 110 -11.56 2.10 3.52
CA LYS A 110 -12.03 2.92 4.65
C LYS A 110 -10.96 3.84 5.21
N TYR A 111 -9.71 3.38 5.32
CA TYR A 111 -8.66 4.14 6.00
C TYR A 111 -7.91 5.11 5.10
N ILE A 112 -7.77 4.80 3.81
CA ILE A 112 -6.97 5.61 2.89
C ILE A 112 -7.67 5.90 1.55
N ASP A 113 -8.95 5.52 1.38
CA ASP A 113 -9.73 5.73 0.16
C ASP A 113 -9.11 5.07 -1.09
N ILE A 114 -8.43 3.93 -0.89
CA ILE A 114 -7.79 3.16 -1.98
C ILE A 114 -8.48 1.82 -2.16
N LYS A 115 -9.12 1.66 -3.32
CA LYS A 115 -9.68 0.38 -3.77
C LYS A 115 -8.58 -0.54 -4.31
N VAL A 116 -8.47 -1.72 -3.71
CA VAL A 116 -7.67 -2.85 -4.21
C VAL A 116 -8.51 -4.12 -4.21
N SER A 117 -8.11 -5.12 -4.98
CA SER A 117 -8.73 -6.45 -4.94
C SER A 117 -7.99 -7.41 -4.02
N ALA A 118 -8.71 -8.40 -3.49
CA ALA A 118 -8.12 -9.47 -2.68
C ALA A 118 -6.93 -10.14 -3.40
N SER A 119 -7.04 -10.37 -4.71
CA SER A 119 -5.94 -10.93 -5.51
C SER A 119 -4.73 -9.98 -5.65
N GLN A 120 -4.92 -8.66 -5.58
CA GLN A 120 -3.79 -7.72 -5.51
C GLN A 120 -3.10 -7.82 -4.15
N VAL A 121 -3.88 -7.82 -3.06
CA VAL A 121 -3.36 -7.95 -1.69
C VAL A 121 -2.61 -9.27 -1.53
N TRP A 122 -3.23 -10.40 -1.90
CA TRP A 122 -2.61 -11.73 -1.86
C TRP A 122 -1.29 -11.77 -2.63
N ARG A 123 -1.23 -11.25 -3.86
CA ARG A 123 0.02 -11.25 -4.65
C ARG A 123 1.14 -10.49 -3.96
N VAL A 124 0.84 -9.32 -3.41
CA VAL A 124 1.85 -8.52 -2.70
C VAL A 124 2.30 -9.25 -1.43
N ALA A 125 1.35 -9.71 -0.62
CA ALA A 125 1.63 -10.45 0.61
C ALA A 125 2.46 -11.72 0.34
N ASN A 126 2.13 -12.48 -0.70
CA ASN A 126 2.83 -13.70 -1.07
C ASN A 126 4.29 -13.43 -1.49
N VAL A 127 4.53 -12.39 -2.32
CA VAL A 127 5.90 -12.02 -2.71
C VAL A 127 6.75 -11.64 -1.49
N TYR A 128 6.21 -10.86 -0.55
CA TYR A 128 6.93 -10.55 0.69
C TYR A 128 7.10 -11.77 1.60
N GLY A 129 6.08 -12.64 1.69
CA GLY A 129 6.15 -13.89 2.45
C GLY A 129 7.23 -14.84 1.94
N GLU A 130 7.36 -14.99 0.61
CA GLU A 130 8.42 -15.78 -0.02
C GLU A 130 9.82 -15.21 0.29
N GLU A 131 9.99 -13.88 0.22
CA GLU A 131 11.28 -13.27 0.56
C GLU A 131 11.65 -13.43 2.04
N VAL A 132 10.68 -13.28 2.95
CA VAL A 132 10.88 -13.50 4.40
C VAL A 132 11.15 -14.98 4.70
N GLY A 133 10.49 -15.89 3.99
CA GLY A 133 10.69 -17.33 4.14
C GLY A 133 12.15 -17.75 3.93
N LYS A 134 12.88 -17.08 3.02
CA LYS A 134 14.30 -17.34 2.76
C LYS A 134 15.21 -17.02 3.95
N THR A 135 14.84 -16.06 4.80
CA THR A 135 15.63 -15.67 5.97
C THR A 135 15.26 -16.44 7.23
N ILE A 136 14.00 -16.90 7.33
CA ILE A 136 13.54 -17.72 8.48
C ILE A 136 14.12 -19.14 8.43
N SER A 137 14.44 -19.65 7.23
CA SER A 137 14.97 -21.00 7.03
C SER A 137 16.45 -21.17 7.41
N GLU A 138 17.12 -20.14 7.94
CA GLU A 138 18.47 -20.31 8.47
C GLU A 138 18.42 -21.18 9.74
N GLU A 139 19.17 -22.29 9.72
CA GLU A 139 19.24 -23.22 10.84
C GLU A 139 19.80 -22.48 12.06
N ILE A 140 18.97 -22.26 13.07
CA ILE A 140 19.40 -21.63 14.32
C ILE A 140 20.28 -22.63 15.06
N VAL A 141 21.60 -22.52 14.89
CA VAL A 141 22.57 -23.33 15.62
C VAL A 141 22.66 -22.84 17.06
N LEU A 142 21.96 -23.52 17.96
CA LEU A 142 22.07 -23.30 19.40
C LEU A 142 23.30 -24.01 19.96
N THR A 143 23.96 -23.39 20.94
CA THR A 143 25.03 -24.04 21.70
C THR A 143 24.47 -25.26 22.44
N PRO A 144 25.14 -26.43 22.40
CA PRO A 144 24.71 -27.60 23.16
C PRO A 144 24.59 -27.30 24.65
N CYS A 145 23.51 -27.78 25.26
CA CYS A 145 23.26 -27.60 26.69
C CYS A 145 24.32 -28.33 27.54
N LYS A 146 24.74 -27.71 28.64
CA LYS A 146 25.66 -28.37 29.60
C LYS A 146 24.90 -29.42 30.41
N LYS A 147 25.62 -30.44 30.89
CA LYS A 147 25.03 -31.61 31.57
C LYS A 147 24.25 -31.25 32.84
N GLU A 148 24.64 -30.18 33.51
CA GLU A 148 24.05 -29.71 34.78
C GLU A 148 23.03 -28.59 34.60
N GLU A 149 22.77 -28.18 33.36
CA GLU A 149 21.97 -27.00 33.04
C GLU A 149 20.49 -27.38 32.86
N VAL A 150 19.60 -26.67 33.57
CA VAL A 150 18.15 -26.86 33.50
C VAL A 150 17.56 -25.87 32.50
N ILE A 151 17.01 -26.37 31.39
CA ILE A 151 16.33 -25.56 30.38
C ILE A 151 14.83 -25.56 30.65
N TYR A 152 14.24 -24.36 30.73
CA TYR A 152 12.78 -24.18 30.67
C TYR A 152 12.40 -23.78 29.24
N GLY A 153 11.77 -24.70 28.52
CA GLY A 153 11.23 -24.45 27.19
C GLY A 153 9.71 -24.28 27.26
N MET A 154 9.19 -23.19 26.71
CA MET A 154 7.77 -23.07 26.39
C MET A 154 7.57 -23.47 24.94
N ALA A 155 6.72 -24.47 24.72
CA ALA A 155 6.22 -24.81 23.40
C ALA A 155 4.81 -24.23 23.28
N ASP A 156 4.61 -23.38 22.28
CA ASP A 156 3.30 -22.91 21.87
C ASP A 156 3.02 -23.44 20.45
N GLY A 157 1.76 -23.78 20.20
CA GLY A 157 1.34 -24.41 18.96
C GLY A 157 0.01 -23.82 18.50
N SER A 158 -0.10 -23.57 17.21
CA SER A 158 -1.35 -23.15 16.57
C SER A 158 -1.87 -24.26 15.66
N MET A 159 -3.18 -24.45 15.66
CA MET A 159 -3.85 -25.37 14.73
C MET A 159 -4.26 -24.57 13.49
N ILE A 160 -3.66 -24.89 12.34
CA ILE A 160 -4.03 -24.31 11.06
C ILE A 160 -4.82 -25.35 10.27
N PHE A 161 -6.08 -25.05 9.97
CA PHE A 161 -6.88 -25.90 9.09
C PHE A 161 -6.37 -25.76 7.66
N THR A 162 -5.68 -26.79 7.17
CA THR A 162 -5.30 -26.91 5.76
C THR A 162 -6.36 -27.71 5.02
N ARG A 163 -6.54 -27.41 3.73
CA ARG A 163 -7.35 -28.28 2.86
C ARG A 163 -6.46 -29.45 2.42
N GLU A 164 -7.02 -30.66 2.37
CA GLU A 164 -6.38 -31.77 1.66
C GLU A 164 -6.25 -31.40 0.17
N GLU A 165 -5.21 -31.87 -0.50
CA GLU A 165 -4.84 -31.53 -1.89
C GLU A 165 -5.92 -31.94 -2.93
N ASP A 166 -7.03 -31.20 -3.03
CA ASP A 166 -8.00 -31.30 -4.15
C ASP A 166 -8.81 -29.99 -4.36
N GLY A 167 -8.09 -28.87 -4.48
CA GLY A 167 -8.71 -27.55 -4.53
C GLY A 167 -8.88 -26.90 -5.91
N ARG A 168 -8.72 -27.63 -7.02
CA ARG A 168 -8.97 -27.06 -8.36
C ARG A 168 -10.47 -26.92 -8.60
N LYS A 169 -11.02 -25.71 -8.45
CA LYS A 169 -12.16 -25.23 -9.23
C LYS A 169 -11.95 -23.78 -9.61
#